data_AF-A0A5R8LKW0-F1
#
_entry.id   AF-A0A5R8LKW0-F1
#
_cell.length_a   1.000
_cell.length_b   1.000
_cell.length_c   1.000
_cell.angle_alpha   90.00
_cell.angle_beta   90.00
_cell.angle_gamma   90.00
#
_symmetry.space_group_name_H-M   'P 1'
#
loop_
_entity.id
_entity.type
_entity.pdbx_description
1 polymer ?
#
loop_
_entity_poly.entity_id
_entity_poly.type
_entity_poly.pdbx_seq_one_letter_code
_entity_poly.pdbx_strand_id
1 'polypeptide(L)' 'MSQEEETKAVVALIKANRDQAQVGIDTLINKNAVAIFYPYVRALVSGITNASNEYPALILPTINVSQILGEHSTDLETSD' A
#
# COMPACT_ATOMS: atom_id res chain seq x y z
N MET A 1 -1.70 27.92 -35.67
CA MET A 1 -2.05 26.79 -34.77
C MET A 1 -2.92 27.36 -33.68
N SER A 2 -4.11 26.81 -33.48
CA SER A 2 -5.09 27.35 -32.52
C SER A 2 -4.71 26.91 -31.10
N GLN A 3 -4.84 27.80 -30.11
CA GLN A 3 -4.62 27.53 -28.69
C GLN A 3 -5.36 26.27 -28.18
N GLU A 4 -6.44 25.89 -28.88
CA GLU A 4 -7.24 24.71 -28.59
C GLU A 4 -6.53 23.38 -28.90
N GLU A 5 -5.67 23.34 -29.92
CA GLU A 5 -4.88 22.16 -30.29
C GLU A 5 -3.76 21.90 -29.26
N GLU A 6 -3.10 22.96 -28.79
CA GLU A 6 -2.09 22.86 -27.73
C GLU A 6 -2.71 22.37 -26.42
N THR A 7 -3.88 22.89 -26.07
CA THR A 7 -4.61 22.46 -24.86
C THR A 7 -5.00 20.99 -24.94
N LYS A 8 -5.49 20.52 -26.09
CA LYS A 8 -5.79 19.09 -26.31
C LYS A 8 -4.55 18.21 -26.23
N ALA A 9 -3.43 18.64 -26.80
CA ALA A 9 -2.17 17.90 -26.75
C ALA A 9 -1.65 17.75 -25.32
N VAL A 10 -1.70 18.82 -24.53
CA VAL A 10 -1.29 18.81 -23.11
C VAL A 10 -2.19 17.88 -22.28
N VAL A 11 -3.50 17.95 -22.47
CA VAL A 11 -4.44 17.06 -21.75
C VAL A 11 -4.26 15.60 -22.15
N ALA A 12 -3.99 15.31 -23.43
CA ALA A 12 -3.68 13.97 -23.90
C ALA A 12 -2.38 13.43 -23.30
N LEU A 13 -1.35 14.28 -23.20
CA LEU A 13 -0.06 13.92 -22.57
C LEU A 13 -0.24 13.60 -21.08
N ILE A 14 -1.03 14.38 -20.35
CA ILE A 14 -1.32 14.14 -18.93
C ILE A 14 -2.06 12.80 -18.75
N LYS A 15 -3.06 12.52 -19.59
CA LYS A 15 -3.80 11.25 -19.54
C LYS A 15 -2.90 10.05 -19.86
N ALA A 16 -2.09 10.14 -20.90
CA ALA A 16 -1.15 9.09 -21.29
C ALA A 16 -0.14 8.76 -20.16
N ASN A 17 0.36 9.78 -19.45
CA ASN A 17 1.26 9.56 -18.31
C ASN A 17 0.54 8.95 -17.09
N ARG A 18 -0.73 9.30 -16.87
CA ARG A 18 -1.53 8.70 -15.79
C ARG A 18 -1.82 7.23 -16.03
N ASP A 19 -2.12 6.87 -17.29
CA ASP A 19 -2.36 5.49 -17.69
C ASP A 19 -1.06 4.66 -17.66
N GLN A 20 0.09 5.27 -17.97
CA GLN A 20 1.42 4.63 -17.82
C GLN A 20 1.77 4.29 -16.38
N ALA A 21 1.22 5.02 -15.40
CA ALA A 21 1.50 4.72 -14.00
C ALA A 21 0.91 3.36 -13.59
N GLN A 22 -0.20 2.92 -14.22
CA GLN A 22 -0.92 1.64 -14.02
C GLN A 22 -0.72 1.01 -12.63
N VAL A 23 -0.72 1.83 -11.57
CA VAL A 23 -0.51 1.34 -10.21
C VAL A 23 -1.86 0.81 -9.81
N GLY A 24 -2.04 -0.50 -9.98
CA GLY A 24 -3.28 -1.17 -9.60
C GLY A 24 -3.69 -0.76 -8.20
N ILE A 25 -5.00 -0.59 -8.00
CA ILE A 25 -5.58 -0.17 -6.71
C ILE A 25 -5.06 -1.09 -5.59
N ASP A 26 -4.85 -2.37 -5.89
CA ASP A 26 -4.25 -3.35 -4.99
C ASP A 26 -2.82 -3.01 -4.59
N THR A 27 -1.99 -2.46 -5.48
CA THR A 27 -0.62 -2.05 -5.12
C THR A 27 -0.63 -0.80 -4.24
N LEU A 28 -1.56 0.14 -4.47
CA LEU A 28 -1.69 1.33 -3.64
C LEU A 28 -2.24 1.01 -2.25
N ILE A 29 -3.30 0.21 -2.17
CA ILE A 29 -3.96 -0.12 -0.90
C ILE A 29 -3.21 -1.24 -0.18
N ASN A 30 -3.01 -2.39 -0.82
CA ASN A 30 -2.47 -3.57 -0.12
C ASN A 30 -0.98 -3.40 0.19
N LYS A 31 -0.15 -2.90 -0.72
CA LYS A 31 1.30 -2.80 -0.45
C LYS A 31 1.71 -1.53 0.29
N ASN A 32 1.18 -0.37 -0.10
CA ASN A 32 1.62 0.91 0.46
C ASN A 32 0.82 1.30 1.71
N ALA A 33 -0.51 1.24 1.68
CA ALA A 33 -1.30 1.64 2.84
C ALA A 33 -1.07 0.70 4.04
N VAL A 34 -0.99 -0.62 3.83
CA VAL A 34 -0.67 -1.57 4.92
C VAL A 34 0.73 -1.32 5.50
N ALA A 35 1.73 -0.98 4.67
CA ALA A 35 3.06 -0.59 5.14
C ALA A 35 3.05 0.69 6.00
N ILE A 36 2.20 1.65 5.66
CA ILE A 36 2.02 2.88 6.44
C ILE A 36 1.30 2.60 7.76
N PHE A 37 0.29 1.72 7.76
CA PHE A 37 -0.52 1.44 8.94
C PHE A 37 0.12 0.43 9.91
N TYR A 38 0.98 -0.48 9.42
CA TYR A 38 1.59 -1.52 10.25
C TYR A 38 2.33 -0.98 11.50
N PRO A 39 3.15 0.10 11.42
CA PRO A 39 3.78 0.68 12.61
C PRO A 39 2.78 1.13 13.69
N TYR A 40 1.61 1.62 13.29
CA TYR A 40 0.57 2.05 14.23
C TYR A 40 -0.09 0.87 14.93
N VAL A 41 -0.40 -0.20 14.19
CA VAL A 41 -0.91 -1.45 14.77
C VAL A 41 0.11 -2.04 15.72
N ARG A 42 1.39 -2.07 15.34
CA ARG A 42 2.50 -2.52 16.18
C ARG A 42 2.59 -1.74 17.49
N ALA A 43 2.50 -0.42 17.43
CA ALA A 43 2.50 0.44 18.61
C ALA A 43 1.27 0.20 19.50
N LEU A 44 0.09 0.03 18.90
CA LEU A 44 -1.15 -0.25 19.62
C LEU A 44 -1.08 -1.58 20.38
N VAL A 45 -0.62 -2.65 19.73
CA VAL A 45 -0.44 -3.97 20.37
C VAL A 45 0.55 -3.88 21.53
N SER A 46 1.66 -3.17 21.34
CA SER A 46 2.65 -2.93 22.41
C SER A 46 2.03 -2.17 23.58
N GLY A 47 1.21 -1.15 23.29
CA GLY A 47 0.53 -0.33 24.29
C GLY A 47 -0.50 -1.12 25.11
N ILE A 48 -1.34 -1.92 24.44
CA ILE A 48 -2.37 -2.74 25.11
C ILE A 48 -1.72 -3.81 25.98
N THR A 49 -0.71 -4.52 25.46
CA THR A 49 0.00 -5.57 26.21
C THR A 49 0.73 -4.99 27.42
N ASN A 50 1.37 -3.82 27.28
CA ASN A 50 1.99 -3.11 28.38
C ASN A 50 0.97 -2.62 29.43
N ALA A 51 -0.20 -2.14 28.99
CA ALA A 51 -1.26 -1.67 29.89
C ALA A 51 -1.95 -2.80 30.67
N SER A 52 -1.85 -4.04 30.18
CA SER A 52 -2.45 -5.21 30.83
C SER A 52 -1.80 -5.56 32.17
N ASN A 53 -0.56 -5.11 32.44
CA ASN A 53 0.26 -5.45 33.63
C ASN A 53 0.47 -6.96 33.91
N GLU A 54 -0.15 -7.84 33.13
CA GLU A 54 -0.02 -9.29 33.21
C GLU A 54 1.11 -9.80 32.30
N TYR A 55 1.30 -9.13 31.17
CA TYR A 55 2.30 -9.46 30.16
C TYR A 55 3.25 -8.27 29.95
N PRO A 56 4.54 -8.52 29.68
CA PRO A 56 5.44 -7.45 29.25
C PRO A 56 4.99 -6.88 27.90
N ALA A 57 5.42 -5.66 27.60
CA ALA A 57 5.14 -5.02 26.31
C ALA A 57 5.55 -5.92 25.14
N LEU A 58 4.58 -6.35 24.34
CA LEU A 58 4.81 -7.19 23.17
C LEU A 58 5.31 -6.32 22.01
N ILE A 59 6.62 -6.38 21.77
CA ILE A 59 7.25 -5.69 20.66
C ILE A 59 7.27 -6.61 19.43
N LEU A 60 6.39 -6.35 18.47
CA LEU A 60 6.40 -7.10 17.20
C LEU A 60 7.73 -6.87 16.46
N PRO A 61 8.25 -7.86 15.72
CA PRO A 61 9.45 -7.68 14.92
C PRO A 61 9.19 -6.73 13.74
N THR A 62 10.25 -6.10 13.25
CA THR A 62 10.18 -5.33 12.00
C THR A 62 10.04 -6.32 10.84
N ILE A 63 8.96 -6.21 10.08
CA ILE A 63 8.71 -7.08 8.93
C ILE A 63 8.50 -6.25 7.67
N ASN A 64 8.85 -6.82 6.53
CA ASN A 64 8.49 -6.25 5.24
C ASN A 64 7.08 -6.71 4.87
N VAL A 65 6.06 -5.95 5.31
CA VAL A 65 4.66 -6.30 5.03
C VAL A 65 4.34 -6.31 3.53
N SER A 66 5.02 -5.50 2.71
CA SER A 66 4.79 -5.46 1.27
C SER A 66 5.27 -6.73 0.54
N GLN A 67 6.32 -7.38 1.06
CA GLN A 67 6.78 -8.68 0.55
C GLN A 67 5.80 -9.79 0.92
N ILE A 68 5.43 -9.88 2.20
CA ILE A 68 4.52 -10.92 2.72
C ILE A 68 3.17 -10.89 2.02
N LEU A 69 2.62 -9.69 1.78
CA LEU A 69 1.33 -9.56 1.09
C LEU A 69 1.42 -9.88 -0.41
N GLY A 70 2.61 -9.71 -1.01
CA GLY A 70 2.88 -10.10 -2.39
C GLY A 70 2.96 -11.60 -2.58
N GLU A 71 3.50 -12.32 -1.59
CA GLU A 71 3.54 -13.79 -1.61
C GLU A 71 2.12 -14.37 -1.57
N HIS A 72 1.29 -13.90 -0.64
CA HIS A 72 -0.08 -14.39 -0.45
C HIS A 72 -1.07 -14.04 -1.57
N SER A 73 -0.83 -12.99 -2.35
CA SER A 73 -1.70 -12.67 -3.50
C SER A 73 -1.50 -13.63 -4.67
N THR A 74 -0.36 -14.33 -4.73
CA THR A 74 -0.04 -15.30 -5.78
C THR A 74 -0.72 -16.66 -5.54
N ASP A 75 -0.96 -17.02 -4.27
CA ASP A 75 -1.58 -18.31 -3.89
C ASP A 75 -3.09 -18.37 -4.18
N LEU A 76 -3.74 -17.22 -4.40
CA LEU A 76 -5.18 -17.13 -4.67
C LEU A 76 -5.52 -17.30 -6.16
N GLU A 77 -4.54 -17.22 -7.08
CA GLU A 77 -4.74 -17.42 -8.53
C GLU A 77 -4.50 -18.87 -8.99
N THR A 78 -3.95 -19.74 -8.13
CA THR A 78 -3.62 -21.13 -8.49
C THR A 78 -4.64 -22.17 -8.00
N SER A 79 -5.84 -21.74 -7.62
CA SER A 79 -6.91 -22.64 -7.10
C SER A 79 -8.09 -22.85 -8.06
N ASP A 80 -7.90 -22.63 -9.36
CA ASP A 80 -8.80 -23.10 -10.44
C ASP A 80 -8.13 -24.25 -11.24
#